data_AF-A0A6G2DE26-F1
#
_entry.id   AF-A0A6G2DE26-F1
#
_cell.length_a   1.000
_cell.length_b   1.000
_cell.length_c   1.000
_cell.angle_alpha   90.00
_cell.angle_beta   90.00
_cell.angle_gamma   90.00
#
_symmetry.space_group_name_H-M   'P 1'
#
loop_
_entity.id
_entity.type
_entity.pdbx_description
1 polymer ?
#
loop_
_entity_poly.entity_id
_entity_poly.type
_entity_poly.pdbx_seq_one_letter_code
_entity_poly.pdbx_strand_id
1 'polypeptide(L)'
;LWTTFIISGLGLYALNFVVGTLSASFLNFVLAGALLALGVLVPGLSPSNLLLILGLYAPMLTGFKTFDLLGTFFPIGIGAGATLIVFSKLMDYALNNYHSRVYHFIIGIVLSSTLLILIPNAGNAESIQYTGLSLVGYVIIAFFFALGIWLGIWMSQLEDKYK
;
A
#
# COMPACT_ATOMS: atom_id res chain seq x y z
N LEU A 1 -23.20 -10.82 0.50
CA LEU A 1 -22.24 -10.63 1.62
C LEU A 1 -21.67 -11.98 2.08
N TRP A 2 -22.48 -12.88 2.66
CA TRP A 2 -22.00 -14.22 3.05
C TRP A 2 -21.69 -15.14 1.86
N THR A 3 -22.51 -15.08 0.81
CA THR A 3 -22.28 -15.82 -0.44
C THR A 3 -20.99 -15.40 -1.14
N THR A 4 -20.71 -14.10 -1.22
CA THR A 4 -19.46 -13.57 -1.79
C THR A 4 -18.23 -13.97 -0.97
N PHE A 5 -18.34 -14.04 0.37
CA PHE A 5 -17.27 -14.50 1.25
C PHE A 5 -16.99 -16.00 1.11
N ILE A 6 -18.04 -16.82 1.05
CA ILE A 6 -17.92 -18.27 0.88
C ILE A 6 -17.38 -18.61 -0.52
N ILE A 7 -17.84 -17.91 -1.56
CA ILE A 7 -17.35 -18.09 -2.94
C ILE A 7 -15.89 -17.66 -3.07
N SER A 8 -15.47 -16.55 -2.45
CA SER A 8 -14.06 -16.13 -2.49
C SER A 8 -13.15 -17.08 -1.69
N GLY A 9 -13.61 -17.56 -0.53
CA GLY A 9 -12.89 -18.52 0.29
C GLY A 9 -12.70 -19.88 -0.40
N LEU A 10 -13.78 -20.42 -0.97
CA LEU A 10 -13.73 -21.66 -1.76
C LEU A 10 -12.93 -21.47 -3.05
N GLY A 11 -13.05 -20.31 -3.70
CA GLY A 11 -12.29 -19.96 -4.90
C GLY A 11 -10.78 -19.95 -4.63
N LEU A 12 -10.33 -19.32 -3.54
CA LEU A 12 -8.92 -19.28 -3.15
C LEU A 12 -8.39 -20.66 -2.73
N TYR A 13 -9.18 -21.45 -1.99
CA TYR A 13 -8.82 -22.80 -1.59
C TYR A 13 -8.73 -23.74 -2.81
N ALA A 14 -9.69 -23.67 -3.73
CA ALA A 14 -9.67 -24.42 -4.98
C ALA A 14 -8.56 -23.96 -5.92
N LEU A 15 -8.13 -22.69 -5.84
CA LEU A 15 -7.01 -22.16 -6.62
C LEU A 15 -5.71 -22.89 -6.33
N ASN A 16 -5.49 -23.31 -5.09
CA ASN A 16 -4.33 -24.12 -4.71
C ASN A 16 -4.32 -25.48 -5.44
N PHE A 17 -5.49 -26.08 -5.66
CA PHE A 17 -5.65 -27.34 -6.41
C PHE A 17 -5.64 -27.16 -7.93
N VAL A 18 -6.08 -26.02 -8.45
CA VAL A 18 -6.20 -25.74 -9.89
C VAL A 18 -4.91 -25.17 -10.51
N VAL A 19 -4.16 -24.36 -9.76
CA VAL A 19 -3.03 -23.60 -10.33
C VAL A 19 -1.74 -24.41 -10.38
N GLY A 20 -1.56 -25.40 -9.50
CA GLY A 20 -0.29 -26.12 -9.39
C GLY A 20 0.89 -25.18 -9.15
N THR A 21 2.12 -25.68 -9.21
CA THR A 21 3.30 -24.79 -9.25
C THR A 21 3.36 -24.14 -10.63
N LEU A 22 2.97 -22.87 -10.73
CA LEU A 22 3.20 -22.09 -11.96
C LEU A 22 4.68 -22.12 -12.30
N SER A 23 5.01 -22.47 -13.54
CA SER A 23 6.39 -22.44 -14.00
C SER A 23 6.93 -21.01 -13.96
N ALA A 24 8.21 -20.85 -13.64
CA ALA A 24 8.89 -19.57 -13.68
C ALA A 24 8.97 -19.09 -15.15
N SER A 25 7.97 -18.29 -15.55
CA SER A 25 7.81 -17.73 -16.88
C SER A 25 7.68 -16.22 -16.76
N PHE A 26 8.12 -15.50 -17.79
CA PHE A 26 8.05 -14.04 -17.87
C PHE A 26 6.65 -13.51 -17.50
N LEU A 27 5.59 -14.13 -18.04
CA LEU A 27 4.20 -13.71 -17.77
C LEU A 27 3.79 -13.92 -16.32
N ASN A 28 4.26 -15.00 -15.68
CA ASN A 28 3.96 -15.29 -14.29
C ASN A 28 4.70 -14.33 -13.35
N PHE A 29 5.91 -13.89 -13.70
CA PHE A 29 6.61 -12.83 -12.97
C PHE A 29 5.96 -11.45 -13.15
N VAL A 30 5.42 -11.15 -14.33
CA VAL A 30 4.59 -9.95 -14.53
C VAL A 30 3.34 -10.00 -13.63
N LEU A 31 2.65 -11.13 -13.58
CA LEU A 31 1.51 -11.32 -12.67
C LEU A 31 1.92 -11.20 -11.21
N ALA A 32 3.07 -11.75 -10.81
CA ALA A 32 3.60 -11.62 -9.46
C ALA A 32 3.84 -10.14 -9.10
N GLY A 33 4.47 -9.37 -9.99
CA GLY A 33 4.69 -7.94 -9.80
C GLY A 33 3.40 -7.14 -9.74
N ALA A 34 2.41 -7.49 -10.56
CA ALA A 34 1.10 -6.86 -10.53
C ALA A 34 0.38 -7.10 -9.19
N LEU A 35 0.38 -8.35 -8.71
CA LEU A 35 -0.23 -8.72 -7.44
C LEU A 35 0.48 -8.11 -6.24
N LEU A 36 1.81 -7.98 -6.29
CA LEU A 36 2.57 -7.22 -5.30
C LEU A 36 2.11 -5.77 -5.23
N ALA A 37 2.07 -5.08 -6.37
CA ALA A 37 1.64 -3.70 -6.43
C ALA A 37 0.18 -3.53 -5.96
N LEU A 38 -0.72 -4.42 -6.38
CA LEU A 38 -2.11 -4.40 -5.91
C LEU A 38 -2.22 -4.60 -4.40
N GLY A 39 -1.47 -5.54 -3.82
CA GLY A 39 -1.50 -5.77 -2.38
C GLY A 39 -0.95 -4.61 -1.56
N VAL A 40 0.00 -3.84 -2.11
CA VAL A 40 0.51 -2.62 -1.46
C VAL A 40 -0.47 -1.46 -1.59
N LEU A 41 -1.13 -1.34 -2.74
CA LEU A 41 -2.06 -0.23 -3.02
C LEU A 41 -3.42 -0.40 -2.34
N VAL A 42 -3.88 -1.63 -2.13
CA VAL A 42 -5.17 -1.93 -1.51
C VAL A 42 -4.98 -2.31 -0.04
N PRO A 43 -5.39 -1.45 0.92
CA PRO A 43 -5.22 -1.74 2.34
C PRO A 43 -6.02 -2.99 2.73
N GLY A 44 -5.36 -3.92 3.43
CA GLY A 44 -5.96 -5.17 3.91
C GLY A 44 -5.76 -6.38 2.99
N LEU A 45 -5.15 -6.22 1.81
CA LEU A 45 -4.67 -7.35 1.01
C LEU A 45 -3.25 -7.73 1.43
N SER A 46 -2.99 -9.01 1.69
CA SER A 46 -1.64 -9.52 1.95
C SER A 46 -0.99 -9.97 0.62
N PRO A 47 -0.05 -9.20 0.05
CA PRO A 47 0.55 -9.55 -1.23
C PRO A 47 1.33 -10.87 -1.14
N SER A 48 2.02 -11.10 -0.01
CA SER A 48 2.79 -12.32 0.24
C SER A 48 1.91 -13.56 0.23
N ASN A 49 0.71 -13.50 0.83
CA ASN A 49 -0.20 -14.63 0.87
C ASN A 49 -0.74 -14.97 -0.53
N LEU A 50 -1.04 -13.95 -1.35
CA LEU A 50 -1.48 -14.14 -2.73
C LEU A 50 -0.39 -14.83 -3.57
N LEU A 51 0.86 -14.40 -3.45
CA LEU A 51 1.98 -15.03 -4.16
C LEU A 51 2.28 -16.46 -3.70
N LEU A 52 2.10 -16.76 -2.41
CA LEU A 52 2.29 -18.09 -1.85
C LEU A 52 1.25 -19.07 -2.39
N ILE A 53 -0.03 -18.67 -2.44
CA ILE A 53 -1.12 -19.48 -2.99
C ILE A 53 -0.89 -19.80 -4.47
N LEU A 54 -0.31 -18.86 -5.22
CA LEU A 54 0.03 -19.02 -6.63
C LEU A 54 1.35 -19.77 -6.88
N GLY A 55 2.11 -20.11 -5.83
CA GLY A 55 3.42 -20.74 -5.96
C GLY A 55 4.52 -19.85 -6.54
N LEU A 56 4.29 -18.54 -6.67
CA LEU A 56 5.21 -17.58 -7.28
C LEU A 56 6.15 -16.92 -6.26
N TYR A 57 5.84 -17.04 -4.97
CA TYR A 57 6.65 -16.44 -3.91
C TYR A 57 8.09 -16.97 -3.87
N ALA A 58 8.27 -18.30 -3.90
CA ALA A 58 9.61 -18.91 -3.87
C ALA A 58 10.44 -18.62 -5.14
N PRO A 59 9.90 -18.77 -6.37
CA PRO A 59 10.59 -18.35 -7.60
C PRO A 59 10.99 -16.88 -7.60
N MET A 60 10.11 -15.99 -7.11
CA MET A 60 10.39 -14.56 -7.00
C MET A 60 11.55 -14.29 -6.03
N LEU A 61 11.52 -14.87 -4.84
CA LEU A 61 12.61 -14.72 -3.86
C LEU A 61 13.94 -15.26 -4.38
N THR A 62 13.91 -16.41 -5.08
CA THR A 62 15.10 -16.97 -5.70
C THR A 62 15.64 -16.01 -6.76
N GLY A 63 14.81 -15.46 -7.64
CA GLY A 63 15.26 -14.50 -8.66
C GLY A 63 15.81 -13.20 -8.08
N PHE A 64 15.27 -12.71 -6.96
CA PHE A 64 15.87 -11.59 -6.22
C PHE A 64 17.21 -11.96 -5.59
N LYS A 65 17.33 -13.17 -5.01
CA LYS A 65 18.57 -13.64 -4.41
C LYS A 65 19.68 -13.85 -5.45
N THR A 66 19.34 -14.31 -6.65
CA THR A 66 20.29 -14.54 -7.73
C THR A 66 20.57 -13.28 -8.56
N PHE A 67 19.97 -12.13 -8.22
CA PHE A 67 20.04 -10.90 -9.01
C PHE A 67 19.73 -11.14 -10.50
N ASP A 68 18.72 -11.97 -10.78
CA ASP A 68 18.29 -12.21 -12.15
C ASP A 68 17.47 -11.01 -12.65
N LEU A 69 18.21 -10.01 -13.14
CA LEU A 69 17.67 -8.73 -13.59
C LEU A 69 16.75 -8.88 -14.81
N LEU A 70 17.06 -9.82 -15.70
CA LEU A 70 16.36 -9.98 -16.98
C LEU A 70 15.19 -10.97 -16.89
N GLY A 71 15.36 -12.07 -16.16
CA GLY A 71 14.35 -13.12 -16.06
C GLY A 71 13.30 -12.88 -14.96
N THR A 72 13.68 -12.20 -13.87
CA THR A 72 12.78 -12.02 -12.71
C THR A 72 12.49 -10.55 -12.41
N PHE A 73 13.53 -9.71 -12.30
CA PHE A 73 13.35 -8.32 -11.87
C PHE A 73 12.58 -7.47 -12.89
N PHE A 74 12.95 -7.57 -14.17
CA PHE A 74 12.31 -6.80 -15.25
C PHE A 74 10.82 -7.10 -15.42
N PRO A 75 10.36 -8.38 -15.53
CA PRO A 75 8.93 -8.67 -15.61
C PRO A 75 8.15 -8.23 -14.36
N ILE A 76 8.70 -8.41 -13.16
CA ILE A 76 8.07 -7.93 -11.92
C ILE A 76 7.91 -6.40 -11.96
N GLY A 77 8.96 -5.68 -12.37
CA GLY A 77 8.93 -4.23 -12.50
C GLY A 77 7.87 -3.76 -13.49
N ILE A 78 7.72 -4.44 -14.64
CA ILE A 78 6.67 -4.14 -15.62
C ILE A 78 5.28 -4.37 -15.00
N GLY A 79 5.06 -5.52 -14.35
CA GLY A 79 3.78 -5.84 -13.72
C GLY A 79 3.38 -4.85 -12.64
N ALA A 80 4.33 -4.49 -11.78
CA ALA A 80 4.13 -3.50 -10.73
C ALA A 80 3.86 -2.10 -11.31
N GLY A 81 4.65 -1.67 -12.30
CA GLY A 81 4.48 -0.39 -12.96
C GLY A 81 3.15 -0.27 -13.71
N ALA A 82 2.77 -1.28 -14.48
CA ALA A 82 1.49 -1.32 -15.18
C ALA A 82 0.32 -1.23 -14.20
N THR A 83 0.40 -1.96 -13.08
CA THR A 83 -0.61 -1.90 -12.02
C THR A 83 -0.70 -0.51 -11.39
N LEU A 84 0.44 0.11 -11.09
CA LEU A 84 0.48 1.47 -10.55
C LEU A 84 -0.18 2.48 -11.50
N ILE A 85 0.09 2.39 -12.80
CA ILE A 85 -0.51 3.27 -13.81
C ILE A 85 -2.02 3.07 -13.89
N VAL A 86 -2.47 1.80 -13.96
CA VAL A 86 -3.91 1.47 -14.02
C VAL A 86 -4.62 1.92 -12.76
N PHE A 87 -4.04 1.67 -11.58
CA PHE A 87 -4.60 2.07 -10.30
C PHE A 87 -4.65 3.59 -10.16
N SER A 88 -3.59 4.29 -10.57
CA SER A 88 -3.55 5.76 -10.57
C SER A 88 -4.68 6.35 -11.41
N LYS A 89 -4.89 5.82 -12.63
CA LYS A 89 -5.97 6.27 -13.51
C LYS A 89 -7.37 5.93 -12.97
N LEU A 90 -7.51 4.78 -12.33
CA LEU A 90 -8.75 4.39 -11.67
C LEU A 90 -9.06 5.31 -10.47
N MET A 91 -8.04 5.67 -9.69
CA MET A 91 -8.17 6.60 -8.57
C MET A 91 -8.52 8.00 -9.05
N ASP A 92 -7.88 8.48 -10.11
CA ASP A 92 -8.21 9.76 -10.76
C ASP A 92 -9.67 9.79 -11.24
N TYR A 93 -10.14 8.70 -11.86
CA TYR A 93 -11.55 8.57 -12.24
C TYR A 93 -12.48 8.54 -11.01
N ALA A 94 -12.11 7.82 -9.95
CA ALA A 94 -12.89 7.76 -8.72
C ALA A 94 -12.97 9.11 -8.01
N LEU A 95 -11.87 9.87 -8.01
CA LEU A 95 -11.84 11.25 -7.53
C LEU A 95 -12.75 12.12 -8.38
N ASN A 96 -12.63 12.11 -9.71
CA ASN A 96 -13.43 12.97 -10.59
C ASN A 96 -14.94 12.69 -10.52
N ASN A 97 -15.35 11.42 -10.39
CA ASN A 97 -16.77 11.06 -10.37
C ASN A 97 -17.37 10.99 -8.95
N TYR A 98 -16.56 10.77 -7.91
CA TYR A 98 -16.98 10.64 -6.51
C TYR A 98 -16.19 11.54 -5.56
N HIS A 99 -15.82 12.74 -6.01
CA HIS A 99 -14.96 13.72 -5.32
C HIS A 99 -15.24 13.78 -3.82
N SER A 100 -16.48 14.07 -3.42
CA SER A 100 -16.84 14.19 -2.01
C SER A 100 -16.55 12.92 -1.20
N ARG A 101 -16.91 11.73 -1.68
CA ARG A 101 -16.76 10.49 -0.91
C ARG A 101 -15.29 10.06 -0.78
N VAL A 102 -14.51 10.18 -1.85
CA VAL A 102 -13.08 9.82 -1.83
C VAL A 102 -12.28 10.81 -0.99
N TYR A 103 -12.60 12.10 -1.05
CA TYR A 103 -11.91 13.12 -0.26
C TYR A 103 -12.13 12.92 1.25
N HIS A 104 -13.37 12.66 1.68
CA HIS A 104 -13.65 12.32 3.08
C HIS A 104 -12.95 11.03 3.52
N PHE A 105 -12.81 10.05 2.62
CA PHE A 105 -12.07 8.82 2.90
C PHE A 105 -10.57 9.07 3.08
N ILE A 106 -9.94 9.84 2.18
CA ILE A 106 -8.52 10.21 2.28
C ILE A 106 -8.26 11.02 3.55
N ILE A 107 -9.06 12.06 3.82
CA ILE A 107 -8.95 12.86 5.05
C ILE A 107 -9.12 11.97 6.28
N GLY A 108 -10.08 11.03 6.26
CA GLY A 108 -10.28 10.06 7.33
C GLY A 108 -9.04 9.19 7.57
N ILE A 109 -8.39 8.69 6.51
CA ILE A 109 -7.14 7.92 6.61
C ILE A 109 -6.00 8.78 7.17
N VAL A 110 -5.83 10.00 6.67
CA VAL A 110 -4.75 10.91 7.09
C VAL A 110 -4.92 11.30 8.56
N LEU A 111 -6.15 11.66 8.96
CA LEU A 111 -6.48 11.97 10.36
C LEU A 111 -6.30 10.75 11.26
N SER A 112 -6.78 9.57 10.84
CA SER A 112 -6.60 8.33 11.60
C SER A 112 -5.12 7.99 11.78
N SER A 113 -4.30 8.10 10.73
CA SER A 113 -2.84 7.91 10.79
C SER A 113 -2.20 8.88 11.78
N THR A 114 -2.57 10.16 11.72
CA THR A 114 -2.08 11.20 12.64
C THR A 114 -2.47 10.90 14.10
N LEU A 115 -3.71 10.47 14.32
CA LEU A 115 -4.21 10.12 15.65
C LEU A 115 -3.55 8.85 16.21
N LEU A 116 -3.29 7.84 15.38
CA LEU A 116 -2.59 6.62 15.77
C LEU A 116 -1.13 6.88 16.13
N ILE A 117 -0.51 7.87 15.47
CA ILE A 117 0.84 8.33 15.83
C ILE A 117 0.80 9.07 17.17
N LEU A 118 -0.19 9.96 17.39
CA LEU A 118 -0.30 10.82 18.57
C LEU A 118 -0.79 10.08 19.84
N ILE A 119 -1.67 9.10 19.67
CA ILE A 119 -2.23 8.29 20.75
C ILE A 119 -1.64 6.89 20.59
N PRO A 120 -0.62 6.52 21.39
CA PRO A 120 0.03 5.22 21.26
C PRO A 120 -1.00 4.13 21.53
N ASN A 121 -1.26 3.30 20.53
CA ASN A 121 -2.07 2.12 20.74
C ASN A 121 -1.25 1.11 21.53
N ALA A 122 -1.59 0.92 22.81
CA ALA A 122 -0.89 0.04 23.74
C ALA A 122 -0.82 -1.44 23.27
N GLY A 123 -1.59 -1.83 22.25
CA GLY A 123 -1.54 -3.16 21.63
C GLY A 123 -0.58 -3.33 20.45
N ASN A 124 0.07 -2.27 19.96
CA ASN A 124 1.00 -2.34 18.82
C ASN A 124 2.46 -2.20 19.28
N ALA A 125 3.29 -3.22 19.00
CA ALA A 125 4.70 -3.25 19.34
C ALA A 125 5.54 -2.17 18.63
N GLU A 126 5.05 -1.65 17.50
CA GLU A 126 5.68 -0.54 16.75
C GLU A 126 5.06 0.83 17.09
N SER A 127 4.16 0.91 18.07
CA SER A 127 3.62 2.20 18.51
C SER A 127 4.72 3.05 19.14
N ILE A 128 4.72 4.36 18.83
CA ILE A 128 5.70 5.29 19.40
C ILE A 128 5.43 5.41 20.90
N GLN A 129 6.29 4.81 21.71
CA GLN A 129 6.21 4.94 23.16
C GLN A 129 6.86 6.26 23.59
N TYR A 130 6.07 7.16 24.18
CA TYR A 130 6.55 8.44 24.71
C TYR A 130 7.21 8.34 26.09
N THR A 131 7.36 7.12 26.62
CA THR A 131 8.01 6.85 27.91
C THR A 131 9.51 7.15 27.81
N GLY A 132 9.91 8.34 28.26
CA GLY A 132 11.31 8.82 28.24
C GLY A 132 11.52 10.17 27.52
N LEU A 133 10.46 10.79 26.99
CA LEU A 133 10.58 12.09 26.34
C LEU A 133 10.94 13.20 27.34
N SER A 134 12.08 13.87 27.11
CA SER A 134 12.47 15.06 27.87
C SER A 134 11.58 16.26 27.51
N LEU A 135 11.53 17.26 28.39
CA LEU A 135 10.82 18.53 28.13
C LEU A 135 11.24 19.15 26.78
N VAL A 136 12.51 19.00 26.40
CA VAL A 136 13.06 19.45 25.12
C VAL A 136 12.42 18.72 23.94
N GLY A 137 12.16 17.41 24.07
CA GLY A 137 11.49 16.63 23.03
C GLY A 137 10.06 17.14 22.75
N TYR A 138 9.30 17.48 23.80
CA TYR A 138 7.97 18.07 23.64
C TYR A 138 8.01 19.43 22.94
N VAL A 139 9.01 20.26 23.26
CA VAL A 139 9.21 21.57 22.60
C VAL A 139 9.55 21.40 21.12
N ILE A 140 10.41 20.43 20.78
CA ILE A 140 10.77 20.13 19.38
C ILE A 140 9.55 19.64 18.60
N ILE A 141 8.76 18.72 19.17
CA ILE A 141 7.52 18.23 18.53
C ILE A 141 6.55 19.39 18.28
N ALA A 142 6.32 20.25 19.27
CA ALA A 142 5.46 21.41 19.14
C ALA A 142 5.97 22.40 18.08
N PHE A 143 7.28 22.63 18.02
CA PHE A 143 7.90 23.48 17.00
C PHE A 143 7.70 22.92 15.59
N PHE A 144 7.98 21.64 15.36
CA PHE A 144 7.80 21.02 14.03
C PHE A 144 6.32 20.93 13.62
N PHE A 145 5.42 20.71 14.58
CA PHE A 145 3.98 20.75 14.32
C PHE A 145 3.53 22.14 13.88
N ALA A 146 3.96 23.18 14.58
CA ALA A 146 3.67 24.57 14.21
C ALA A 146 4.30 24.94 12.85
N LEU A 147 5.53 24.49 12.58
CA LEU A 147 6.19 24.68 11.30
C LEU A 147 5.43 23.99 10.16
N GLY A 148 4.92 22.78 10.37
CA GLY A 148 4.11 22.04 9.41
C GLY A 148 2.79 22.76 9.07
N ILE A 149 2.09 23.27 10.08
CA ILE A 149 0.87 24.08 9.87
C ILE A 149 1.20 25.36 9.09
N TRP A 150 2.28 26.04 9.46
CA TRP A 150 2.71 27.26 8.79
C TRP A 150 3.06 27.02 7.31
N LEU A 151 3.82 25.98 7.01
CA LEU A 151 4.15 25.58 5.64
C LEU A 151 2.91 25.19 4.84
N GLY A 152 1.95 24.48 5.46
CA GLY A 152 0.67 24.12 4.82
C GLY A 152 -0.14 25.36 4.43
N ILE A 153 -0.26 26.33 5.34
CA ILE A 153 -0.94 27.60 5.06
C ILE A 153 -0.22 28.39 3.96
N TRP A 154 1.11 28.46 4.02
CA TRP A 154 1.91 29.14 3.01
C TRP A 154 1.73 28.51 1.62
N MET A 155 1.68 27.17 1.53
CA MET A 155 1.45 26.46 0.28
C MET A 155 0.04 26.71 -0.27
N SER A 156 -0.98 26.74 0.59
CA SER A 156 -2.35 27.11 0.20
C SER A 156 -2.43 28.53 -0.38
N GLN A 157 -1.68 29.48 0.18
CA GLN A 157 -1.64 30.86 -0.32
C GLN A 157 -0.96 30.98 -1.70
N LEU A 158 -0.03 30.09 -2.02
CA LEU A 158 0.59 30.03 -3.34
C LEU A 158 -0.41 29.54 -4.39
N GLU A 159 -1.23 28.55 -4.06
CA GLU A 159 -2.22 28.00 -4.99
C GLU A 159 -3.28 29.05 -5.42
N ASP A 160 -3.69 29.94 -4.52
CA ASP A 160 -4.63 31.03 -4.84
C ASP A 160 -3.98 32.18 -5.61
N LYS A 161 -2.66 32.36 -5.50
CA LYS A 161 -1.92 33.45 -6.18
C LYS A 161 -1.52 33.09 -7.62
N TYR A 162 -1.56 31.82 -7.98
CA TYR A 162 -1.17 31.31 -9.31
C TYR A 162 -2.34 30.64 -10.08
N LYS A 163 -3.58 30.81 -9.61
CA LYS A 163 -4.79 30.64 -10.43
C LYS A 163 -5.03 31.87 -11.30
#